data_AF-A0A7Y5BNX0-F1
#
_entry.id   AF-A0A7Y5BNX0-F1
#
_cell.length_a   1.000
_cell.length_b   1.000
_cell.length_c   1.000
_cell.angle_alpha   90.00
_cell.angle_beta   90.00
_cell.angle_gamma   90.00
#
_symmetry.space_group_name_H-M   'P 1'
#
loop_
_entity.id
_entity.type
_entity.pdbx_description
1 polymer ?
#
loop_
_entity_poly.entity_id
_entity_poly.type
_entity_poly.pdbx_seq_one_letter_code
_entity_poly.pdbx_strand_id
1 'polypeptide(L)'
;MCGSLPEWGTLPSDAVNGLEIWGYRALWFENAPLDRLYALVEQGWPVILFFLASDLPHGTSGLHAVVLTGFAKQEAILMDPIIGDEFRFKLRDFTRAWATLDHQGMVI
;
A
#
# COMPACT_ATOMS: atom_id res chain seq x y z
N MET A 1 -15.50 17.54 -3.39
CA MET A 1 -14.14 18.00 -3.69
C MET A 1 -13.20 16.94 -3.15
N CYS A 2 -12.51 16.24 -4.05
CA CYS A 2 -11.68 15.07 -3.81
C CYS A 2 -10.34 15.52 -3.22
N GLY A 3 -9.82 14.81 -2.21
CA GLY A 3 -8.60 15.17 -1.50
C GLY A 3 -7.41 15.24 -2.45
N SER A 4 -6.77 16.41 -2.52
CA SER A 4 -5.52 16.59 -3.24
C SER A 4 -4.42 15.82 -2.52
N LEU A 5 -3.71 14.96 -3.27
CA LEU A 5 -2.41 14.40 -2.89
C LEU A 5 -1.52 15.51 -2.29
N PRO A 6 -0.77 15.25 -1.20
CA PRO A 6 0.15 16.25 -0.65
C PRO A 6 1.18 16.67 -1.70
N GLU A 7 1.52 17.97 -1.74
CA GLU A 7 2.49 18.57 -2.70
C GLU A 7 3.94 18.03 -2.56
N TRP A 8 4.21 17.13 -1.61
CA TRP A 8 5.54 16.72 -1.17
C TRP A 8 5.57 15.18 -1.10
N GLY A 9 6.36 14.55 -1.97
CA GLY A 9 6.46 13.08 -2.10
C GLY A 9 6.82 12.66 -3.53
N THR A 10 6.99 11.35 -3.76
CA THR A 10 7.07 10.80 -5.13
C THR A 10 5.65 10.61 -5.64
N LEU A 11 5.31 11.22 -6.78
CA LEU A 11 4.01 10.96 -7.40
C LEU A 11 3.95 9.50 -7.87
N PRO A 12 2.78 8.84 -7.80
CA PRO A 12 2.62 7.49 -8.28
C PRO A 12 3.10 7.26 -9.73
N SER A 13 2.82 8.22 -10.62
CA SER A 13 3.27 8.20 -12.01
C SER A 13 4.79 8.16 -12.12
N ASP A 14 5.49 8.89 -11.25
CA ASP A 14 6.95 8.99 -11.28
C ASP A 14 7.59 7.70 -10.77
N ALA A 15 6.98 7.06 -9.77
CA ALA A 15 7.39 5.74 -9.30
C ALA A 15 7.23 4.67 -10.38
N VAL A 16 6.09 4.65 -11.07
CA VAL A 16 5.83 3.72 -12.18
C VAL A 16 6.83 3.94 -13.32
N ASN A 17 7.00 5.18 -13.76
CA ASN A 17 7.97 5.53 -14.81
C ASN A 17 9.39 5.13 -14.41
N GLY A 18 9.76 5.37 -13.15
CA GLY A 18 11.04 4.95 -12.59
C GLY A 18 11.23 3.43 -12.67
N LEU A 19 10.23 2.64 -12.29
CA LEU A 19 10.29 1.17 -12.36
C LEU A 19 10.40 0.67 -13.80
N GLU A 20 9.65 1.27 -14.73
CA GLU A 20 9.70 0.92 -16.15
C GLU A 20 11.05 1.20 -16.80
N ILE A 21 11.73 2.28 -16.43
CA ILE A 21 13.10 2.58 -16.89
C ILE A 21 14.07 1.45 -16.51
N TRP A 22 13.84 0.79 -15.39
CA TRP A 22 14.67 -0.30 -14.89
C TRP A 22 14.20 -1.68 -15.39
N GLY A 23 13.21 -1.73 -16.28
CA GLY A 23 12.69 -2.95 -16.90
C GLY A 23 11.62 -3.68 -16.08
N TYR A 24 11.13 -3.09 -14.99
CA TYR A 24 10.01 -3.63 -14.21
C TYR A 24 8.67 -3.16 -14.78
N ARG A 25 7.60 -3.95 -14.58
CA ARG A 25 6.26 -3.58 -15.02
C ARG A 25 5.43 -3.19 -13.80
N ALA A 26 5.26 -1.90 -13.57
CA ALA A 26 4.46 -1.41 -12.46
C ALA A 26 3.05 -1.00 -12.91
N LEU A 27 2.06 -1.22 -12.05
CA LEU A 27 0.71 -0.70 -12.24
C LEU A 27 0.22 -0.04 -10.96
N TRP A 28 -0.06 1.26 -11.05
CA TRP A 28 -0.77 2.02 -10.03
C TRP A 28 -2.27 1.75 -10.10
N PHE A 29 -2.91 1.66 -8.94
CA PHE A 29 -4.36 1.53 -8.85
C PHE A 29 -4.93 2.31 -7.67
N GLU A 30 -6.22 2.64 -7.79
CA GLU A 30 -7.04 3.31 -6.79
C GLU A 30 -8.41 2.63 -6.77
N ASN A 31 -9.15 2.80 -5.68
CA ASN A 31 -10.48 2.21 -5.47
C ASN A 31 -10.50 0.68 -5.63
N ALA A 32 -9.37 0.02 -5.34
CA ALA A 32 -9.27 -1.42 -5.46
C ALA A 32 -10.09 -2.11 -4.35
N PRO A 33 -10.95 -3.09 -4.67
CA PRO A 33 -11.62 -3.88 -3.65
C PRO A 33 -10.61 -4.79 -2.94
N LEU A 34 -10.90 -5.16 -1.69
CA LEU A 34 -10.04 -6.07 -0.92
C LEU A 34 -9.80 -7.41 -1.63
N ASP A 35 -10.82 -7.94 -2.33
CA ASP A 35 -10.72 -9.17 -3.14
C ASP A 35 -9.64 -9.08 -4.23
N ARG A 36 -9.36 -7.88 -4.73
CA ARG A 36 -8.28 -7.67 -5.69
C ARG A 36 -6.92 -7.86 -5.04
N LEU A 37 -6.74 -7.40 -3.80
CA LEU A 37 -5.49 -7.60 -3.05
C LEU A 37 -5.25 -9.07 -2.75
N TYR A 38 -6.29 -9.79 -2.32
CA TYR A 38 -6.20 -11.25 -2.12
C TYR A 38 -5.70 -11.95 -3.39
N ALA A 39 -6.32 -11.66 -4.53
CA ALA A 39 -5.94 -12.28 -5.79
C ALA A 39 -4.50 -11.96 -6.22
N LEU A 40 -4.03 -10.72 -6.02
CA LEU A 40 -2.65 -10.32 -6.34
C LEU A 40 -1.63 -11.07 -5.48
N VAL A 41 -1.86 -11.10 -4.17
CA VAL A 41 -0.97 -11.77 -3.21
C VAL A 41 -0.95 -13.28 -3.44
N GLU A 42 -2.10 -13.92 -3.69
CA GLU A 42 -2.17 -15.36 -4.00
C GLU A 42 -1.42 -15.73 -5.29
N GLN A 43 -1.38 -14.81 -6.26
CA GLN A 43 -0.63 -14.97 -7.50
C GLN A 43 0.87 -14.65 -7.33
N GLY A 44 1.32 -14.28 -6.13
CA GLY A 44 2.71 -13.96 -5.83
C GLY A 44 3.16 -12.59 -6.32
N TRP A 45 2.22 -11.69 -6.65
CA TRP A 45 2.56 -10.34 -7.03
C TRP A 45 2.85 -9.49 -5.78
N PRO A 46 4.01 -8.81 -5.71
CA PRO A 46 4.29 -7.88 -4.63
C PRO A 46 3.37 -6.66 -4.73
N VAL A 47 2.65 -6.35 -3.66
CA VAL A 47 1.74 -5.20 -3.61
C VAL A 47 2.27 -4.17 -2.62
N ILE A 48 2.52 -2.96 -3.10
CA ILE A 48 2.83 -1.80 -2.29
C ILE A 48 1.52 -1.04 -2.02
N LEU A 49 1.23 -0.77 -0.76
CA LEU A 49 0.03 -0.05 -0.32
C LEU A 49 0.43 1.27 0.34
N PHE A 50 -0.45 2.25 0.22
CA PHE A 50 -0.24 3.59 0.77
C PHE A 50 -1.21 3.85 1.92
N PHE A 51 -0.67 4.42 3.00
CA PHE A 51 -1.41 4.79 4.20
C PHE A 51 -1.04 6.20 4.63
N LEU A 52 -1.91 6.84 5.42
CA LEU A 52 -1.42 7.87 6.33
C LEU A 52 -0.60 7.18 7.43
N ALA A 53 0.60 7.67 7.72
CA ALA A 53 1.45 7.09 8.76
C ALA A 53 0.73 7.05 10.13
N SER A 54 -0.11 8.06 10.42
CA SER A 54 -0.91 8.11 11.65
C SER A 54 -1.94 6.98 11.77
N ASP A 55 -2.30 6.32 10.67
CA ASP A 55 -3.22 5.18 10.67
C ASP A 55 -2.48 3.85 10.93
N LEU A 56 -1.15 3.87 10.96
CA LEU A 56 -0.30 2.72 11.27
C LEU A 56 0.09 2.69 12.76
N PRO A 57 0.35 1.51 13.36
CA PRO A 57 0.62 1.38 14.80
C PRO A 57 1.81 2.19 15.32
N HIS A 58 2.79 2.46 14.45
CA HIS A 58 4.08 3.07 14.78
C HIS A 58 4.37 4.34 13.95
N GLY A 59 3.43 4.77 13.10
CA GLY A 59 3.60 5.97 12.29
C GLY A 59 3.06 7.21 12.99
N THR A 60 3.60 8.37 12.63
CA THR A 60 3.27 9.65 13.28
C THR A 60 2.56 10.60 12.32
N SER A 61 3.17 10.92 11.18
CA SER A 61 2.59 11.83 10.19
C SER A 61 3.14 11.57 8.79
N GLY A 62 2.40 12.03 7.77
CA GLY A 62 2.77 11.91 6.36
C GLY A 62 2.18 10.69 5.66
N LEU A 63 2.50 10.55 4.37
CA LEU A 63 2.21 9.35 3.59
C LEU A 63 3.26 8.29 3.88
N HIS A 64 2.83 7.04 3.96
CA HIS A 64 3.71 5.91 4.17
C HIS A 64 3.38 4.76 3.23
N ALA A 65 4.43 4.11 2.72
CA ALA A 65 4.32 2.96 1.83
C ALA A 65 4.76 1.69 2.56
N VAL A 66 3.95 0.64 2.46
CA VAL A 66 4.22 -0.69 3.05
C VAL A 66 3.98 -1.76 2.02
N VAL A 67 4.65 -2.91 2.15
CA VAL A 67 4.47 -4.05 1.25
C VAL A 67 3.50 -5.03 1.88
N LEU A 68 2.42 -5.39 1.19
CA LEU A 68 1.53 -6.47 1.59
C LEU A 68 2.14 -7.81 1.15
N THR A 69 2.49 -8.65 2.11
CA THR A 69 3.12 -9.95 1.87
C THR A 69 2.16 -11.13 2.04
N GLY A 70 1.02 -10.92 2.70
CA GLY A 70 0.10 -12.01 2.99
C GLY A 70 -1.17 -11.60 3.71
N PHE A 71 -2.07 -12.58 3.86
CA PHE A 71 -3.20 -12.51 4.77
C PHE A 71 -3.22 -13.75 5.65
N ALA A 72 -3.57 -13.58 6.92
CA ALA A 72 -3.74 -14.68 7.87
C ALA A 72 -5.00 -14.48 8.70
N LYS A 73 -6.00 -15.34 8.49
CA LYS A 73 -7.31 -15.30 9.17
C LYS A 73 -8.02 -13.94 9.03
N GLN A 74 -7.79 -13.03 9.97
CA GLN A 74 -8.42 -11.71 10.09
C GLN A 74 -7.35 -10.61 10.20
N GLU A 75 -6.18 -10.85 9.60
CA GLU A 75 -5.02 -9.97 9.65
C GLU A 75 -4.40 -9.87 8.24
N ALA A 76 -4.03 -8.66 7.85
CA ALA A 76 -3.08 -8.41 6.77
C ALA A 76 -1.65 -8.50 7.33
N ILE A 77 -0.73 -9.08 6.57
CA ILE A 77 0.68 -9.18 6.91
C ILE A 77 1.41 -8.16 6.03
N LEU A 78 2.06 -7.20 6.68
CA LEU A 78 2.66 -6.06 6.03
C LEU A 78 4.14 -5.99 6.40
N MET A 79 5.01 -5.72 5.44
CA MET A 79 6.41 -5.36 5.67
C MET A 79 6.55 -3.85 5.55
N ASP A 80 7.10 -3.23 6.59
CA ASP A 80 7.27 -1.79 6.65
C ASP A 80 8.77 -1.42 6.66
N PRO A 81 9.22 -0.56 5.74
CA PRO A 81 10.63 -0.22 5.61
C PRO A 81 11.20 0.53 6.82
N ILE A 82 10.39 1.17 7.67
CA ILE A 82 10.84 1.87 8.88
C ILE A 82 11.25 0.88 9.97
N ILE A 83 10.47 -0.18 10.16
CA ILE A 83 10.73 -1.20 11.19
C ILE A 83 11.63 -2.32 10.67
N GLY A 84 11.68 -2.53 9.34
CA GLY A 84 12.51 -3.54 8.70
C GLY A 84 12.05 -4.99 8.90
N ASP A 85 10.82 -5.19 9.36
CA ASP A 85 10.23 -6.50 9.66
C ASP A 85 8.74 -6.55 9.28
N GLU A 86 8.16 -7.75 9.29
CA GLU A 86 6.73 -7.95 9.12
C GLU A 86 5.95 -7.61 10.39
N PHE A 87 4.81 -6.93 10.23
CA PHE A 87 3.84 -6.74 11.28
C PHE A 87 2.45 -7.16 10.81
N ARG A 88 1.62 -7.52 11.79
CA ARG A 88 0.25 -7.96 11.57
C ARG A 88 -0.71 -6.81 11.83
N PHE A 89 -1.57 -6.55 10.87
CA PHE A 89 -2.56 -5.49 10.95
C PHE A 89 -3.97 -6.10 10.87
N LYS A 90 -4.77 -5.93 11.93
CA LYS A 90 -6.15 -6.44 11.97
C LYS A 90 -6.91 -5.96 10.74
N LEU A 91 -7.56 -6.89 10.04
CA LEU A 91 -8.17 -6.65 8.73
C LEU A 91 -9.19 -5.50 8.75
N ARG A 92 -9.98 -5.37 9.83
CA ARG A 92 -10.92 -4.26 10.00
C ARG A 92 -10.23 -2.89 10.09
N ASP A 93 -9.12 -2.83 10.82
CA ASP A 93 -8.41 -1.57 11.03
C ASP A 93 -7.57 -1.23 9.79
N PHE A 94 -7.00 -2.26 9.13
CA PHE A 94 -6.35 -2.18 7.83
C PHE A 94 -7.27 -1.61 6.74
N THR A 95 -8.47 -2.18 6.55
CA THR A 95 -9.39 -1.70 5.49
C THR A 95 -9.83 -0.27 5.74
N ARG A 96 -10.08 0.09 7.01
CA ARG A 96 -10.41 1.47 7.38
C ARG A 96 -9.24 2.42 7.09
N ALA A 97 -8.03 2.06 7.47
CA ALA A 97 -6.83 2.87 7.25
C ALA A 97 -6.52 3.04 5.75
N TRP A 98 -6.68 1.98 4.97
CA TRP A 98 -6.42 1.98 3.54
C TRP A 98 -7.46 2.78 2.76
N ALA A 99 -8.72 2.76 3.21
CA ALA A 99 -9.79 3.58 2.66
C ALA A 99 -9.56 5.08 2.82
N THR A 100 -8.75 5.52 3.80
CA THR A 100 -8.40 6.94 3.98
C THR A 100 -7.73 7.53 2.74
N LEU A 101 -7.00 6.70 1.98
CA LEU A 101 -6.35 7.06 0.72
C LEU A 101 -6.99 6.35 -0.47
N ASP A 102 -8.32 6.22 -0.48
CA ASP A 102 -9.08 5.66 -1.59
C ASP A 102 -8.59 4.29 -2.07
N HIS A 103 -8.08 3.45 -1.17
CA HIS A 103 -7.57 2.11 -1.51
C HIS A 103 -6.45 2.13 -2.56
N GLN A 104 -5.51 3.06 -2.41
CA GLN A 104 -4.36 3.23 -3.30
C GLN A 104 -3.30 2.15 -3.13
N GLY A 105 -2.70 1.74 -4.25
CA GLY A 105 -1.59 0.81 -4.25
C GLY A 105 -0.90 0.69 -5.60
N MET A 106 0.18 -0.09 -5.59
CA MET A 106 0.98 -0.40 -6.76
C MET A 106 1.36 -1.87 -6.75
N VAL A 107 1.37 -2.49 -7.93
CA VAL A 107 1.92 -3.83 -8.15
C VAL A 107 3.14 -3.72 -9.07
N ILE A 108 4.16 -4.55 -8.86
CA ILE A 108 5.42 -4.60 -9.63
C ILE A 108 5.63 -6.01 -10.19
#